data_AF-A0A0J6NM05-F1
#
_entry.id   AF-A0A0J6NM05-F1
#
_cell.length_a   1.000
_cell.length_b   1.000
_cell.length_c   1.000
_cell.angle_alpha   90.00
_cell.angle_beta   90.00
_cell.angle_gamma   90.00
#
_symmetry.space_group_name_H-M   'P 1'
#
loop_
_entity.id
_entity.type
_entity.pdbx_description
1 polymer ?
#
loop_
_entity_poly.entity_id
_entity_poly.type
_entity_poly.pdbx_seq_one_letter_code
_entity_poly.pdbx_strand_id
1 'polypeptide(L)'
;MIDVVRFCKEQWRLMVFLPIIAALAAVALVLNMQDRYAATSLLLVPAPLGPQGGASVLKDNAMLGVTAAHFELAKHYDVEGADKAKLSLLDNLKVTAGKDGLLEVSVTDVDPAFAAQLANYLVEQTRQRILGLHVTEQSKKYLVVQERIKAVQGQVSEARRQQKQLGSVAEAFLNSESARVIESFARLEAQMNAQQMEGNSPVQSSLLQLRAELERSNPLVKSISPRQLATMRDLFFYQATLEELQKQALVAKALMSQDVQVVLPASQPLEKAGPKRAAMVLLAGLGGFALAVLIGLGRKAWGSMRQRLQVAV
;
A
#
# COMPACT_ATOMS: atom_id res chain seq x y z
N MET A 1 7.60 41.17 -49.69
CA MET A 1 8.25 41.70 -48.47
C MET A 1 7.74 43.09 -48.06
N ILE A 2 7.52 44.03 -48.99
CA ILE A 2 7.08 45.42 -48.68
C ILE A 2 5.71 45.49 -47.98
N ASP A 3 4.78 44.58 -48.29
CA ASP A 3 3.43 44.55 -47.69
C ASP A 3 3.41 44.14 -46.20
N VAL A 4 4.33 43.27 -45.78
CA VAL A 4 4.43 42.82 -44.38
C VAL A 4 4.96 43.96 -43.51
N VAL A 5 5.94 44.71 -44.01
CA VAL A 5 6.52 45.86 -43.32
C VAL A 5 5.50 47.00 -43.18
N ARG A 6 4.68 47.24 -44.21
CA ARG A 6 3.60 48.25 -44.16
C ARG A 6 2.48 47.84 -43.19
N PHE A 7 2.10 46.57 -43.20
CA PHE A 7 1.12 46.01 -42.27
C PHE A 7 1.58 46.13 -40.80
N CYS A 8 2.83 45.78 -40.51
CA CYS A 8 3.41 45.96 -39.17
C CYS A 8 3.42 47.44 -38.75
N LYS A 9 3.65 48.38 -39.67
CA LYS A 9 3.66 49.82 -39.38
C LYS A 9 2.26 50.38 -39.09
N GLU A 10 1.24 49.94 -39.81
CA GLU A 10 -0.16 50.38 -39.60
C GLU A 10 -0.80 49.80 -38.33
N GLN A 11 -0.48 48.54 -38.00
CA GLN A 11 -1.07 47.84 -36.84
C GLN A 11 -0.10 47.70 -35.66
N TRP A 12 1.05 48.40 -35.67
CA TRP A 12 2.09 48.37 -34.64
C TRP A 12 1.53 48.47 -33.22
N ARG A 13 0.60 49.41 -32.98
CA ARG A 13 -0.04 49.59 -31.66
C ARG A 13 -0.73 48.31 -31.20
N LEU A 14 -1.47 47.62 -32.08
CA LEU A 14 -2.15 46.37 -31.74
C LEU A 14 -1.17 45.23 -31.48
N MET A 15 -0.10 45.13 -32.27
CA MET A 15 0.89 44.06 -32.12
C MET A 15 1.73 44.20 -30.85
N VAL A 16 1.83 45.40 -30.28
CA VAL A 16 2.57 45.66 -29.04
C VAL A 16 1.64 45.67 -27.82
N PHE A 17 0.52 46.40 -27.86
CA PHE A 17 -0.35 46.55 -26.68
C PHE A 17 -1.11 45.26 -26.33
N LEU A 18 -1.57 44.49 -27.32
CA LEU A 18 -2.36 43.28 -27.06
C LEU A 18 -1.57 42.17 -26.32
N PRO A 19 -0.34 41.79 -26.74
CA PRO A 19 0.45 40.81 -25.99
C PRO A 19 0.88 41.33 -24.62
N ILE A 20 1.14 42.64 -24.47
CA ILE A 20 1.47 43.24 -23.16
C ILE A 20 0.27 43.15 -22.21
N ILE A 21 -0.94 43.47 -22.68
CA ILE A 21 -2.17 43.35 -21.88
C ILE A 21 -2.42 41.89 -21.51
N ALA A 22 -2.25 40.96 -22.44
CA ALA A 22 -2.39 39.52 -22.18
C ALA A 22 -1.35 39.02 -21.14
N ALA A 23 -0.11 39.48 -21.24
CA ALA A 23 0.95 39.15 -20.29
C ALA A 23 0.68 39.74 -18.89
N LEU A 24 0.22 41.00 -18.80
CA LEU A 24 -0.15 41.63 -17.53
C LEU A 24 -1.36 40.93 -16.87
N ALA A 25 -2.38 40.56 -17.66
CA ALA A 25 -3.51 39.79 -17.18
C ALA A 25 -3.07 38.40 -16.66
N ALA A 26 -2.16 37.74 -17.37
CA ALA A 26 -1.58 36.48 -16.91
C ALA A 26 -0.76 36.64 -15.62
N VAL A 27 0.03 37.71 -15.49
CA VAL A 27 0.76 38.01 -14.24
C VAL A 27 -0.22 38.21 -13.08
N ALA A 28 -1.30 38.98 -13.28
CA ALA A 28 -2.32 39.19 -12.25
C ALA A 28 -3.00 37.89 -11.81
N LEU A 29 -3.35 37.01 -12.76
CA LEU A 29 -3.91 35.68 -12.47
C LEU A 29 -2.92 34.79 -11.71
N VAL A 30 -1.65 34.80 -12.12
CA VAL A 30 -0.60 33.95 -11.56
C VAL A 30 -0.20 34.39 -10.15
N LEU A 31 -0.28 35.67 -9.83
CA LEU A 31 -0.04 36.18 -8.47
C LEU A 31 -1.10 35.70 -7.46
N ASN A 32 -2.32 35.40 -7.94
CA ASN A 32 -3.40 34.87 -7.10
C ASN A 32 -3.34 33.33 -6.92
N MET A 33 -2.46 32.63 -7.63
CA MET A 33 -2.31 31.18 -7.48
C MET A 33 -1.37 30.84 -6.32
N GLN A 34 -1.82 29.97 -5.42
CA GLN A 34 -0.98 29.44 -4.35
C GLN A 34 0.08 28.49 -4.92
N ASP A 35 1.28 28.52 -4.33
CA ASP A 35 2.32 27.56 -4.67
C ASP A 35 1.91 26.17 -4.18
N ARG A 36 2.21 25.16 -5.01
CA ARG A 36 1.88 23.76 -4.74
C ARG A 36 3.13 22.91 -4.74
N TYR A 37 3.17 21.99 -3.79
CA TYR A 37 4.28 21.12 -3.47
C TYR A 37 3.86 19.67 -3.67
N ALA A 38 4.64 18.91 -4.45
CA ALA A 38 4.38 17.51 -4.69
C ALA A 38 5.36 16.65 -3.90
N ALA A 39 4.84 15.79 -3.04
CA ALA A 39 5.62 14.81 -2.30
C ALA A 39 5.36 13.42 -2.87
N THR A 40 6.43 12.67 -3.16
CA THR A 40 6.33 11.37 -3.83
C THR A 40 6.89 10.27 -2.94
N SER A 41 6.13 9.19 -2.80
CA SER A 41 6.55 7.94 -2.15
C SER A 41 6.51 6.78 -3.14
N LEU A 42 7.43 5.83 -2.98
CA LEU A 42 7.58 4.64 -3.82
C LEU A 42 7.24 3.38 -3.03
N LEU A 43 6.32 2.59 -3.56
CA LEU A 43 5.88 1.32 -2.99
C LEU A 43 6.20 0.18 -3.96
N LEU A 44 6.97 -0.82 -3.52
CA LEU A 44 7.16 -2.05 -4.28
C LEU A 44 5.91 -2.93 -4.14
N VAL A 45 5.26 -3.23 -5.27
CA VAL A 45 4.09 -4.12 -5.31
C VAL A 45 4.44 -5.36 -6.15
N PRO A 46 4.67 -6.52 -5.52
CA PRO A 46 5.06 -7.72 -6.23
C PRO A 46 3.91 -8.31 -7.05
N ALA A 47 4.26 -9.19 -7.99
CA ALA A 47 3.29 -10.04 -8.67
C ALA A 47 2.55 -10.95 -7.66
N PRO A 48 1.28 -11.33 -7.92
CA PRO A 48 0.52 -11.13 -9.16
C PRO A 48 -0.23 -9.78 -9.25
N LEU A 49 -0.33 -9.00 -8.19
CA LEU A 49 -1.02 -7.70 -8.23
C LEU A 49 -0.31 -6.70 -9.14
N GLY A 50 1.01 -6.59 -8.96
CA GLY A 50 1.82 -5.59 -9.62
C GLY A 50 1.39 -4.14 -9.29
N PRO A 51 2.07 -3.16 -9.90
CA PRO A 51 1.83 -1.75 -9.60
C PRO A 51 0.45 -1.27 -10.07
N GLN A 52 -0.12 -1.87 -11.12
CA GLN A 52 -1.49 -1.56 -11.55
C GLN A 52 -2.54 -2.03 -10.53
N GLY A 53 -2.37 -3.24 -9.98
CA GLY A 53 -3.22 -3.72 -8.89
C GLY A 53 -3.09 -2.84 -7.64
N GLY A 54 -1.86 -2.44 -7.29
CA GLY A 54 -1.61 -1.49 -6.21
C GLY A 54 -2.30 -0.13 -6.43
N ALA A 55 -2.26 0.42 -7.64
CA ALA A 55 -2.94 1.66 -7.99
C ALA A 55 -4.47 1.55 -7.81
N SER A 56 -5.07 0.42 -8.18
CA SER A 56 -6.50 0.15 -7.99
C SER A 56 -6.87 0.05 -6.52
N VAL A 57 -6.06 -0.64 -5.70
CA VAL A 57 -6.26 -0.71 -4.24
C VAL A 57 -6.15 0.67 -3.61
N LEU A 58 -5.22 1.50 -4.11
CA LEU A 58 -5.03 2.85 -3.60
C LEU A 58 -6.23 3.76 -3.92
N LYS A 59 -6.74 3.69 -5.15
CA LYS A 59 -7.88 4.51 -5.61
C LYS A 59 -9.25 3.97 -5.18
N ASP A 60 -9.30 2.92 -4.38
CA ASP A 60 -10.55 2.35 -3.88
C ASP A 60 -11.32 3.37 -3.01
N ASN A 61 -12.64 3.44 -3.22
CA ASN A 61 -13.50 4.42 -2.54
C ASN A 61 -13.49 4.27 -1.01
N ALA A 62 -13.39 3.05 -0.49
CA ALA A 62 -13.31 2.84 0.95
C ALA A 62 -11.98 3.35 1.52
N MET A 63 -10.88 3.20 0.76
CA MET A 63 -9.57 3.72 1.15
C MET A 63 -9.57 5.25 1.16
N LEU A 64 -10.09 5.89 0.10
CA LEU A 64 -10.20 7.34 0.00
C LEU A 64 -11.09 7.90 1.11
N GLY A 65 -12.19 7.23 1.45
CA GLY A 65 -13.08 7.63 2.54
C GLY A 65 -12.41 7.61 3.91
N VAL A 66 -11.68 6.53 4.23
CA VAL A 66 -10.94 6.44 5.50
C VAL A 66 -9.85 7.51 5.58
N THR A 67 -9.11 7.73 4.49
CA THR A 67 -8.06 8.76 4.43
C THR A 67 -8.66 10.16 4.58
N ALA A 68 -9.77 10.44 3.89
CA ALA A 68 -10.44 11.74 3.96
C ALA A 68 -10.95 12.05 5.37
N ALA A 69 -11.46 11.04 6.09
CA ALA A 69 -11.87 11.19 7.47
C ALA A 69 -10.67 11.38 8.41
N HIS A 70 -9.58 10.62 8.23
CA HIS A 70 -8.41 10.67 9.11
C HIS A 70 -7.73 12.05 9.11
N PHE A 71 -7.60 12.67 7.94
CA PHE A 71 -6.99 14.00 7.78
C PHE A 71 -8.00 15.15 7.77
N GLU A 72 -9.28 14.87 8.02
CA GLU A 72 -10.36 15.86 7.93
C GLU A 72 -10.32 16.70 6.63
N LEU A 73 -10.12 16.04 5.48
CA LEU A 73 -9.82 16.70 4.20
C LEU A 73 -10.91 17.70 3.75
N ALA A 74 -12.14 17.52 4.21
CA ALA A 74 -13.23 18.47 3.97
C ALA A 74 -12.91 19.87 4.53
N LYS A 75 -12.28 19.93 5.71
CA LYS A 75 -11.85 21.20 6.34
C LYS A 75 -10.57 21.72 5.69
N HIS A 76 -9.60 20.84 5.42
CA HIS A 76 -8.31 21.22 4.83
C HIS A 76 -8.47 21.84 3.44
N TYR A 77 -9.39 21.31 2.62
CA TYR A 77 -9.68 21.82 1.27
C TYR A 77 -10.85 22.80 1.19
N ASP A 78 -11.47 23.16 2.32
CA ASP A 78 -12.64 24.04 2.39
C ASP A 78 -13.79 23.59 1.45
N VAL A 79 -14.12 22.29 1.51
CA VAL A 79 -15.17 21.68 0.68
C VAL A 79 -16.28 21.08 1.51
N GLU A 80 -17.52 21.39 1.12
CA GLU A 80 -18.70 20.82 1.76
C GLU A 80 -19.00 19.41 1.25
N GLY A 81 -18.84 18.43 2.14
CA GLY A 81 -19.26 17.04 1.93
C GLY A 81 -18.10 16.07 1.69
N ALA A 82 -18.28 14.84 2.19
CA ALA A 82 -17.25 13.80 2.14
C ALA A 82 -16.87 13.40 0.70
N ASP A 83 -17.82 13.40 -0.23
CA ASP A 83 -17.54 13.01 -1.61
C ASP A 83 -16.74 14.07 -2.37
N LYS A 84 -17.00 15.37 -2.10
CA LYS A 84 -16.16 16.45 -2.66
C LYS A 84 -14.73 16.38 -2.11
N ALA A 85 -14.57 16.08 -0.83
CA ALA A 85 -13.24 15.89 -0.23
C ALA A 85 -12.45 14.74 -0.89
N LYS A 86 -13.12 13.63 -1.22
CA LYS A 86 -12.49 12.53 -1.97
C LYS A 86 -12.12 12.93 -3.40
N LEU A 87 -12.97 13.69 -4.09
CA LEU A 87 -12.66 14.20 -5.43
C LEU A 87 -11.44 15.13 -5.39
N SER A 88 -11.39 16.07 -4.44
CA SER A 88 -10.21 16.94 -4.24
C SER A 88 -8.94 16.14 -3.94
N LEU A 89 -9.05 15.07 -3.14
CA LEU A 89 -7.93 14.16 -2.90
C LEU A 89 -7.47 13.49 -4.21
N LEU A 90 -8.41 12.96 -5.01
CA LEU A 90 -8.10 12.32 -6.29
C LEU A 90 -7.45 13.27 -7.30
N ASP A 91 -7.92 14.51 -7.37
CA ASP A 91 -7.38 15.54 -8.26
C ASP A 91 -5.93 15.92 -7.91
N ASN A 92 -5.62 15.90 -6.62
CA ASN A 92 -4.29 16.21 -6.08
C ASN A 92 -3.36 14.97 -6.02
N LEU A 93 -3.90 13.79 -6.33
CA LEU A 93 -3.21 12.51 -6.24
C LEU A 93 -2.82 12.00 -7.64
N LYS A 94 -1.52 11.91 -7.89
CA LYS A 94 -0.97 11.28 -9.08
C LYS A 94 -0.37 9.92 -8.73
N VAL A 95 -0.86 8.88 -9.39
CA VAL A 95 -0.38 7.50 -9.21
C VAL A 95 0.19 6.99 -10.52
N THR A 96 1.45 6.59 -10.53
CA THR A 96 2.14 6.03 -11.70
C THR A 96 2.53 4.59 -11.41
N ALA A 97 2.14 3.67 -12.29
CA ALA A 97 2.59 2.29 -12.23
C ALA A 97 3.86 2.13 -13.08
N GLY A 98 5.00 1.96 -12.42
CA GLY A 98 6.29 1.70 -13.04
C GLY A 98 6.39 0.31 -13.65
N LYS A 99 7.28 0.13 -14.63
CA LYS A 99 7.53 -1.19 -15.26
C LYS A 99 8.45 -2.08 -14.42
N ASP A 100 9.10 -1.50 -13.43
CA ASP A 100 9.99 -2.10 -12.43
C ASP A 100 9.24 -2.71 -11.23
N GLY A 101 7.90 -2.68 -11.24
CA GLY A 101 7.10 -3.17 -10.12
C GLY A 101 6.89 -2.12 -9.02
N LEU A 102 7.38 -0.90 -9.22
CA LEU A 102 7.17 0.21 -8.29
C LEU A 102 5.88 0.95 -8.60
N LEU A 103 5.14 1.26 -7.55
CA LEU A 103 4.01 2.17 -7.56
C LEU A 103 4.50 3.52 -7.03
N GLU A 104 4.50 4.53 -7.89
CA GLU A 104 4.78 5.91 -7.49
C GLU A 104 3.49 6.59 -7.07
N VAL A 105 3.48 7.12 -5.85
CA VAL A 105 2.34 7.85 -5.27
C VAL A 105 2.79 9.26 -4.98
N SER A 106 2.29 10.22 -5.75
CA SER A 106 2.63 11.63 -5.61
C SER A 106 1.39 12.43 -5.21
N VAL A 107 1.48 13.13 -4.08
CA VAL A 107 0.40 13.98 -3.55
C VAL A 107 0.84 15.42 -3.65
N THR A 108 -0.03 16.27 -4.18
CA THR A 108 0.22 17.71 -4.34
C THR A 108 -0.63 18.51 -3.36
N ASP A 109 0.00 19.34 -2.53
CA ASP A 109 -0.69 20.21 -1.59
C ASP A 109 -0.02 21.59 -1.48
N VAL A 110 -0.68 22.54 -0.80
CA VAL A 110 -0.12 23.87 -0.52
C VAL A 110 0.88 23.79 0.63
N ASP A 111 0.65 22.90 1.60
CA ASP A 111 1.60 22.60 2.66
C ASP A 111 2.51 21.41 2.27
N PRO A 112 3.84 21.62 2.13
CA PRO A 112 4.78 20.54 1.82
C PRO A 112 4.83 19.45 2.90
N ALA A 113 4.62 19.80 4.17
CA ALA A 113 4.60 18.84 5.27
C ALA A 113 3.38 17.93 5.16
N PHE A 114 2.22 18.52 4.94
CA PHE A 114 0.97 17.79 4.74
C PHE A 114 1.03 16.87 3.51
N ALA A 115 1.55 17.36 2.37
CA ALA A 115 1.72 16.55 1.16
C ALA A 115 2.53 15.27 1.43
N ALA A 116 3.65 15.40 2.15
CA ALA A 116 4.50 14.26 2.50
C ALA A 116 3.81 13.29 3.47
N GLN A 117 3.12 13.81 4.50
CA GLN A 117 2.39 12.98 5.46
C GLN A 117 1.25 12.20 4.78
N LEU A 118 0.47 12.86 3.93
CA LEU A 118 -0.63 12.26 3.19
C LEU A 118 -0.14 11.20 2.20
N ALA A 119 0.94 11.47 1.45
CA ALA A 119 1.55 10.48 0.56
C ALA A 119 2.04 9.23 1.31
N ASN A 120 2.75 9.41 2.42
CA ASN A 120 3.22 8.31 3.26
C ASN A 120 2.06 7.49 3.84
N TYR A 121 1.00 8.16 4.30
CA TYR A 121 -0.18 7.50 4.83
C TYR A 121 -0.89 6.66 3.76
N LEU A 122 -1.12 7.21 2.57
CA LEU A 122 -1.75 6.50 1.45
C LEU A 122 -0.95 5.24 1.07
N VAL A 123 0.38 5.35 1.01
CA VAL A 123 1.27 4.22 0.71
C VAL A 123 1.20 3.15 1.79
N GLU A 124 1.25 3.52 3.07
CA GLU A 124 1.18 2.54 4.16
C GLU A 124 -0.20 1.87 4.24
N GLN A 125 -1.29 2.61 4.04
CA GLN A 125 -2.64 2.03 3.96
C GLN A 125 -2.79 1.08 2.77
N THR A 126 -2.24 1.46 1.62
CA THR A 126 -2.23 0.59 0.43
C THR A 126 -1.44 -0.69 0.70
N ARG A 127 -0.26 -0.57 1.32
CA ARG A 127 0.57 -1.70 1.73
C ARG A 127 -0.19 -2.64 2.66
N GLN A 128 -0.81 -2.12 3.72
CA GLN A 128 -1.58 -2.93 4.67
C GLN A 128 -2.75 -3.67 4.01
N ARG A 129 -3.46 -3.01 3.10
CA ARG A 129 -4.54 -3.65 2.33
C ARG A 129 -4.03 -4.76 1.44
N ILE A 130 -2.93 -4.53 0.71
CA ILE A 130 -2.32 -5.55 -0.14
C ILE A 130 -1.92 -6.78 0.68
N LEU A 131 -1.27 -6.58 1.83
CA LEU A 131 -0.90 -7.66 2.75
C LEU A 131 -2.13 -8.42 3.26
N GLY A 132 -3.22 -7.70 3.56
CA GLY A 132 -4.50 -8.28 4.00
C GLY A 132 -5.24 -9.09 2.93
N LEU A 133 -4.99 -8.84 1.64
CA LEU A 133 -5.60 -9.62 0.54
C LEU A 133 -5.03 -11.03 0.42
N HIS A 134 -3.90 -11.33 1.06
CA HIS A 134 -3.23 -12.64 1.00
C HIS A 134 -2.94 -13.16 -0.42
N VAL A 135 -2.72 -12.25 -1.37
CA VAL A 135 -2.52 -12.58 -2.80
C VAL A 135 -1.07 -12.78 -3.19
N THR A 136 -0.11 -12.24 -2.44
CA THR A 136 1.32 -12.47 -2.69
C THR A 136 1.72 -13.87 -2.28
N GLU A 137 2.81 -14.40 -2.85
CA GLU A 137 3.28 -15.74 -2.52
C GLU A 137 3.63 -15.89 -1.03
N GLN A 138 4.28 -14.91 -0.41
CA GLN A 138 4.56 -14.96 1.03
C GLN A 138 3.29 -14.84 1.87
N SER A 139 2.33 -14.03 1.42
CA SER A 139 1.06 -13.89 2.14
C SER A 139 0.23 -15.18 2.08
N LYS A 140 0.23 -15.90 0.94
CA LYS A 140 -0.38 -17.23 0.83
C LYS A 140 0.28 -18.24 1.76
N LYS A 141 1.62 -18.26 1.84
CA LYS A 141 2.35 -19.15 2.76
C LYS A 141 1.98 -18.86 4.21
N TYR A 142 1.90 -17.59 4.60
CA TYR A 142 1.44 -17.19 5.92
C TYR A 142 0.00 -17.66 6.20
N LEU A 143 -0.92 -17.51 5.24
CA LEU A 143 -2.30 -17.98 5.36
C LEU A 143 -2.38 -19.49 5.58
N VAL A 144 -1.60 -20.28 4.85
CA VAL A 144 -1.55 -21.75 5.03
C VAL A 144 -1.10 -22.11 6.45
N VAL A 145 -0.10 -21.41 6.99
CA VAL A 145 0.34 -21.62 8.38
C VAL A 145 -0.76 -21.22 9.38
N GLN A 146 -1.46 -20.12 9.15
CA GLN A 146 -2.59 -19.67 9.99
C GLN A 146 -3.72 -20.71 10.03
N GLU A 147 -4.10 -21.29 8.89
CA GLU A 147 -5.14 -22.33 8.86
C GLU A 147 -4.69 -23.60 9.61
N ARG A 148 -3.40 -23.98 9.49
CA ARG A 148 -2.84 -25.09 10.29
C ARG A 148 -2.87 -24.80 11.79
N ILE A 149 -2.51 -23.58 12.21
CA ILE A 149 -2.61 -23.15 13.61
C ILE A 149 -4.04 -23.30 14.10
N LYS A 150 -5.03 -22.82 13.34
CA LYS A 150 -6.45 -22.90 13.70
C LYS A 150 -6.93 -24.35 13.82
N ALA A 151 -6.51 -25.22 12.92
CA ALA A 151 -6.81 -26.65 12.99
C ALA A 151 -6.23 -27.29 14.27
N VAL A 152 -4.95 -27.04 14.57
CA VAL A 152 -4.28 -27.58 15.77
C VAL A 152 -4.85 -26.98 17.05
N GLN A 153 -5.25 -25.70 17.06
CA GLN A 153 -5.96 -25.10 18.20
C GLN A 153 -7.25 -25.85 18.53
N GLY A 154 -7.99 -26.30 17.51
CA GLY A 154 -9.15 -27.18 17.68
C GLY A 154 -8.78 -28.48 18.38
N GLN A 155 -7.71 -29.14 17.92
CA GLN A 155 -7.20 -30.39 18.51
C GLN A 155 -6.71 -30.20 19.95
N VAL A 156 -6.00 -29.10 20.26
CA VAL A 156 -5.60 -28.75 21.63
C VAL A 156 -6.82 -28.54 22.52
N SER A 157 -7.84 -27.83 22.04
CA SER A 157 -9.08 -27.61 22.80
C SER A 157 -9.80 -28.93 23.09
N GLU A 158 -9.89 -29.83 22.12
CA GLU A 158 -10.51 -31.14 22.27
C GLU A 158 -9.70 -32.04 23.24
N ALA A 159 -8.40 -32.19 23.01
CA ALA A 159 -7.52 -32.96 23.88
C ALA A 159 -7.53 -32.44 25.33
N ARG A 160 -7.63 -31.11 25.50
CA ARG A 160 -7.76 -30.49 26.83
C ARG A 160 -9.11 -30.79 27.48
N ARG A 161 -10.21 -30.88 26.72
CA ARG A 161 -11.51 -31.32 27.26
C ARG A 161 -11.46 -32.78 27.70
N GLN A 162 -10.86 -33.65 26.89
CA GLN A 162 -10.66 -35.06 27.22
C GLN A 162 -9.78 -35.20 28.47
N GLN A 163 -8.68 -34.43 28.57
CA GLN A 163 -7.83 -34.39 29.75
C GLN A 163 -8.61 -34.05 31.02
N LYS A 164 -9.47 -33.03 30.98
CA LYS A 164 -10.30 -32.64 32.12
C LYS A 164 -11.28 -33.74 32.57
N GLN A 165 -11.79 -34.55 31.64
CA GLN A 165 -12.69 -35.66 31.96
C GLN A 165 -11.99 -36.81 32.69
N LEU A 166 -10.66 -36.87 32.67
CA LEU A 166 -9.87 -37.92 33.34
C LEU A 166 -9.66 -37.68 34.85
N GLY A 167 -10.09 -36.52 35.37
CA GLY A 167 -10.11 -36.22 36.81
C GLY A 167 -8.73 -36.00 37.45
N SER A 168 -8.68 -36.12 38.78
CA SER A 168 -7.52 -35.75 39.64
C SER A 168 -6.23 -36.52 39.34
N VAL A 169 -6.33 -37.74 38.79
CA VAL A 169 -5.16 -38.55 38.40
C VAL A 169 -4.41 -37.91 37.22
N ALA A 170 -5.13 -37.29 36.29
CA ALA A 170 -4.51 -36.58 35.18
C ALA A 170 -3.80 -35.30 35.65
N GLU A 171 -4.38 -34.59 36.62
CA GLU A 171 -3.74 -33.39 37.21
C GLU A 171 -2.48 -33.73 38.01
N ALA A 172 -2.50 -34.83 38.77
CA ALA A 172 -1.32 -35.32 39.48
C ALA A 172 -0.19 -35.68 38.50
N PHE A 173 -0.53 -36.28 37.35
CA PHE A 173 0.45 -36.58 36.31
C PHE A 173 1.04 -35.33 35.66
N LEU A 174 0.23 -34.33 35.33
CA LEU A 174 0.72 -33.09 34.69
C LEU A 174 1.81 -32.38 35.52
N ASN A 175 1.76 -32.51 36.84
CA ASN A 175 2.76 -31.92 37.76
C ASN A 175 3.97 -32.84 38.03
N SER A 176 4.00 -34.04 37.43
CA SER A 176 5.07 -35.01 37.64
C SER A 176 6.28 -34.76 36.75
N GLU A 177 7.44 -35.23 37.18
CA GLU A 177 8.65 -35.24 36.35
C GLU A 177 8.46 -36.08 35.07
N SER A 178 7.67 -37.14 35.14
CA SER A 178 7.30 -37.99 34.00
C SER A 178 6.55 -37.21 32.91
N ALA A 179 5.67 -36.28 33.28
CA ALA A 179 5.00 -35.41 32.31
C ALA A 179 5.99 -34.48 31.60
N ARG A 180 6.98 -33.93 32.31
CA ARG A 180 8.03 -33.08 31.70
C ARG A 180 8.87 -33.86 30.69
N VAL A 181 9.17 -35.14 30.97
CA VAL A 181 9.85 -36.03 30.02
C VAL A 181 8.98 -36.23 28.77
N ILE A 182 7.70 -36.59 28.91
CA ILE A 182 6.82 -36.78 27.76
C ILE A 182 6.64 -35.48 26.96
N GLU A 183 6.51 -34.34 27.64
CA GLU A 183 6.45 -33.03 27.01
C GLU A 183 7.73 -32.74 26.20
N SER A 184 8.91 -33.08 26.73
CA SER A 184 10.18 -32.88 26.01
C SER A 184 10.25 -33.71 24.74
N PHE A 185 9.76 -34.96 24.76
CA PHE A 185 9.66 -35.79 23.56
C PHE A 185 8.65 -35.23 22.57
N ALA A 186 7.49 -34.78 23.04
CA ALA A 186 6.48 -34.16 22.20
C ALA A 186 7.02 -32.89 21.50
N ARG A 187 7.83 -32.09 22.19
CA ARG A 187 8.54 -30.93 21.61
C ARG A 187 9.53 -31.34 20.53
N LEU A 188 10.34 -32.38 20.77
CA LEU A 188 11.28 -32.89 19.77
C LEU A 188 10.54 -33.45 18.54
N GLU A 189 9.47 -34.21 18.76
CA GLU A 189 8.63 -34.76 17.70
C GLU A 189 7.98 -33.65 16.85
N ALA A 190 7.44 -32.63 17.50
CA ALA A 190 6.88 -31.45 16.82
C ALA A 190 7.93 -30.68 16.00
N GLN A 191 9.13 -30.48 16.55
CA GLN A 191 10.24 -29.81 15.84
C GLN A 191 10.70 -30.58 14.60
N MET A 192 10.79 -31.91 14.68
CA MET A 192 11.12 -32.74 13.51
C MET A 192 10.06 -32.65 12.43
N ASN A 193 8.78 -32.74 12.81
CA ASN A 193 7.66 -32.64 11.87
C ASN A 193 7.61 -31.26 11.20
N ALA A 194 7.95 -30.22 11.94
CA ALA A 194 8.00 -28.85 11.45
C ALA A 194 9.14 -28.59 10.44
N GLN A 195 10.28 -29.25 10.61
CA GLN A 195 11.41 -29.16 9.68
C GLN A 195 11.21 -29.92 8.36
N GLN A 196 10.03 -30.53 8.15
CA GLN A 196 9.73 -31.34 6.96
C GLN A 196 10.86 -32.34 6.66
N MET A 197 11.43 -32.96 7.71
CA MET A 197 12.29 -34.12 7.53
C MET A 197 11.41 -35.25 6.98
N GLU A 198 11.29 -35.32 5.65
CA GLU A 198 10.49 -36.32 4.95
C GLU A 198 11.13 -37.71 5.15
N GLY A 199 10.27 -38.69 5.45
CA GLY A 199 10.63 -40.09 5.56
C GLY A 199 10.86 -40.55 7.00
N ASN A 200 10.81 -41.87 7.17
CA ASN A 200 11.14 -42.59 8.41
C ASN A 200 12.62 -42.39 8.74
N SER A 201 12.99 -41.16 9.11
CA SER A 201 14.36 -40.76 9.41
C SER A 201 14.85 -41.63 10.56
N PRO A 202 16.09 -42.14 10.53
CA PRO A 202 16.68 -42.89 11.64
C PRO A 202 16.49 -42.19 12.99
N VAL A 203 16.42 -40.85 12.97
CA VAL A 203 16.15 -40.02 14.15
C VAL A 203 14.75 -40.25 14.73
N GLN A 204 13.70 -40.39 13.89
CA GLN A 204 12.35 -40.66 14.36
C GLN A 204 12.24 -42.05 15.02
N SER A 205 12.82 -43.07 14.40
CA SER A 205 12.79 -44.43 14.95
C SER A 205 13.62 -44.56 16.23
N SER A 206 14.78 -43.90 16.31
CA SER A 206 15.57 -43.80 17.53
C SER A 206 14.84 -43.04 18.65
N LEU A 207 14.12 -41.96 18.34
CA LEU A 207 13.33 -41.23 19.33
C LEU A 207 12.16 -42.06 19.87
N LEU A 208 11.47 -42.81 19.00
CA LEU A 208 10.41 -43.73 19.42
C LEU A 208 10.94 -44.85 20.33
N GLN A 209 12.13 -45.39 20.03
CA GLN A 209 12.78 -46.38 20.89
C GLN A 209 13.17 -45.79 22.25
N LEU A 210 13.83 -44.63 22.26
CA LEU A 210 14.26 -43.96 23.49
C LEU A 210 13.07 -43.62 24.39
N ARG A 211 11.99 -43.12 23.78
CA ARG A 211 10.72 -42.86 24.45
C ARG A 211 10.16 -44.13 25.11
N ALA A 212 10.08 -45.23 24.36
CA ALA A 212 9.51 -46.49 24.87
C ALA A 212 10.33 -47.07 26.03
N GLU A 213 11.66 -46.90 26.02
CA GLU A 213 12.56 -47.34 27.08
C GLU A 213 12.38 -46.50 28.36
N LEU A 214 12.24 -45.17 28.22
CA LEU A 214 11.96 -44.26 29.33
C LEU A 214 10.57 -44.46 29.93
N GLU A 215 9.55 -44.68 29.10
CA GLU A 215 8.19 -44.98 29.58
C GLU A 215 8.13 -46.34 30.32
N ARG A 216 8.90 -47.35 29.87
CA ARG A 216 8.99 -48.67 30.54
C ARG A 216 9.71 -48.62 31.88
N SER A 217 10.70 -47.76 32.02
CA SER A 217 11.49 -47.61 33.25
C SER A 217 10.81 -46.70 34.29
N ASN A 218 9.82 -45.90 33.89
CA ASN A 218 9.17 -44.94 34.77
C ASN A 218 7.97 -45.55 35.56
N PRO A 219 8.03 -45.63 36.90
CA PRO A 219 6.99 -46.26 37.71
C PRO A 219 5.66 -45.49 37.73
N LEU A 220 5.68 -44.17 37.59
CA LEU A 220 4.47 -43.34 37.50
C LEU A 220 3.72 -43.56 36.19
N VAL A 221 4.44 -43.81 35.10
CA VAL A 221 3.83 -44.16 33.80
C VAL A 221 3.06 -45.48 33.86
N LYS A 222 3.55 -46.46 34.64
CA LYS A 222 2.87 -47.74 34.88
C LYS A 222 1.61 -47.62 35.74
N SER A 223 1.50 -46.56 36.54
CA SER A 223 0.37 -46.33 37.45
C SER A 223 -0.86 -45.72 36.76
N ILE A 224 -0.71 -45.26 35.52
CA ILE A 224 -1.74 -44.57 34.75
C ILE A 224 -2.28 -45.50 33.67
N SER A 225 -3.58 -45.41 33.39
CA SER A 225 -4.18 -46.24 32.35
C SER A 225 -3.62 -45.88 30.95
N PRO A 226 -3.51 -46.84 30.02
CA PRO A 226 -3.04 -46.57 28.66
C PRO A 226 -3.82 -45.47 27.95
N ARG A 227 -5.14 -45.37 28.23
CA ARG A 227 -6.01 -44.32 27.68
C ARG A 227 -5.64 -42.93 28.22
N GLN A 228 -5.39 -42.81 29.53
CA GLN A 228 -4.98 -41.54 30.13
C GLN A 228 -3.62 -41.08 29.59
N LEU A 229 -2.66 -42.01 29.47
CA LEU A 229 -1.34 -41.69 28.92
C LEU A 229 -1.43 -41.23 27.46
N ALA A 230 -2.25 -41.88 26.63
CA ALA A 230 -2.47 -41.48 25.25
C ALA A 230 -3.03 -40.05 25.17
N THR A 231 -4.07 -39.72 25.95
CA THR A 231 -4.63 -38.36 25.97
C THR A 231 -3.61 -37.30 26.40
N MET A 232 -2.73 -37.61 27.37
CA MET A 232 -1.68 -36.66 27.81
C MET A 232 -0.63 -36.46 26.72
N ARG A 233 -0.20 -37.55 26.09
CA ARG A 233 0.74 -37.50 24.96
C ARG A 233 0.18 -36.64 23.83
N ASP A 234 -1.07 -36.88 23.45
CA ASP A 234 -1.71 -36.17 22.34
C ASP A 234 -1.85 -34.67 22.68
N LEU A 235 -2.22 -34.35 23.92
CA LEU A 235 -2.27 -32.96 24.39
C LEU A 235 -0.91 -32.26 24.29
N PHE A 236 0.16 -32.88 24.81
CA PHE A 236 1.51 -32.31 24.74
C PHE A 236 2.00 -32.19 23.30
N PHE A 237 1.71 -33.18 22.45
CA PHE A 237 2.05 -33.16 21.04
C PHE A 237 1.35 -32.01 20.30
N TYR A 238 0.04 -31.82 20.48
CA TYR A 238 -0.67 -30.72 19.86
C TYR A 238 -0.23 -29.36 20.38
N GLN A 239 0.08 -29.24 21.68
CA GLN A 239 0.63 -28.00 22.26
C GLN A 239 2.00 -27.66 21.68
N ALA A 240 2.90 -28.64 21.60
CA ALA A 240 4.22 -28.45 21.00
C ALA A 240 4.14 -28.10 19.51
N THR A 241 3.26 -28.78 18.76
CA THR A 241 3.01 -28.49 17.35
C THR A 241 2.45 -27.08 17.17
N LEU A 242 1.55 -26.64 18.06
CA LEU A 242 1.01 -25.28 18.05
C LEU A 242 2.11 -24.24 18.29
N GLU A 243 2.98 -24.46 19.28
CA GLU A 243 4.12 -23.57 19.57
C GLU A 243 5.04 -23.43 18.34
N GLU A 244 5.34 -24.55 17.68
CA GLU A 244 6.22 -24.55 16.52
C GLU A 244 5.57 -23.88 15.29
N LEU A 245 4.29 -24.15 15.03
CA LEU A 245 3.54 -23.44 13.98
C LEU A 245 3.46 -21.94 14.25
N GLN A 246 3.33 -21.52 15.52
CA GLN A 246 3.38 -20.09 15.87
C GLN A 246 4.74 -19.46 15.56
N LYS A 247 5.85 -20.15 15.83
CA LYS A 247 7.19 -19.68 15.42
C LYS A 247 7.30 -19.55 13.91
N GLN A 248 6.83 -20.55 13.17
CA GLN A 248 6.76 -20.48 11.70
C GLN A 248 5.89 -19.32 11.22
N ALA A 249 4.77 -19.03 11.88
CA ALA A 249 3.91 -17.91 11.54
C ALA A 249 4.61 -16.55 11.77
N LEU A 250 5.43 -16.41 12.81
CA LEU A 250 6.22 -15.20 13.03
C LEU A 250 7.22 -14.98 11.89
N VAL A 251 7.94 -16.03 11.48
CA VAL A 251 8.87 -15.97 10.34
C VAL A 251 8.13 -15.65 9.04
N ALA A 252 7.03 -16.35 8.76
CA ALA A 252 6.21 -16.13 7.57
C ALA A 252 5.62 -14.71 7.55
N LYS A 253 5.18 -14.18 8.69
CA LYS A 253 4.69 -12.79 8.81
C LYS A 253 5.80 -11.77 8.54
N ALA A 254 7.02 -12.03 9.03
CA ALA A 254 8.17 -11.18 8.77
C ALA A 254 8.52 -11.15 7.27
N LEU A 255 8.55 -12.32 6.61
CA LEU A 255 8.77 -12.43 5.17
C LEU A 255 7.66 -11.74 4.36
N MET A 256 6.39 -11.96 4.75
CA MET A 256 5.23 -11.30 4.14
C MET A 256 5.34 -9.77 4.23
N SER A 257 5.83 -9.25 5.35
CA SER A 257 5.99 -7.80 5.55
C SER A 257 7.10 -7.19 4.69
N GLN A 258 8.06 -7.98 4.24
CA GLN A 258 9.14 -7.57 3.32
C GLN A 258 8.71 -7.65 1.85
N ASP A 259 7.71 -8.48 1.53
CA ASP A 259 7.20 -8.70 0.17
C ASP A 259 6.61 -7.41 -0.43
N VAL A 260 5.98 -6.58 0.40
CA VAL A 260 5.44 -5.27 0.04
C VAL A 260 6.20 -4.21 0.83
N GLN A 261 7.05 -3.44 0.16
CA GLN A 261 7.98 -2.54 0.84
C GLN A 261 7.80 -1.10 0.38
N VAL A 262 7.76 -0.17 1.34
CA VAL A 262 7.94 1.25 1.08
C VAL A 262 9.42 1.47 0.76
N VAL A 263 9.74 1.60 -0.52
CA VAL A 263 11.12 1.73 -1.01
C VAL A 263 11.64 3.12 -0.70
N LEU A 264 10.80 4.14 -0.91
CA LEU A 264 11.13 5.52 -0.59
C LEU A 264 9.94 6.19 0.08
N PRO A 265 10.07 6.60 1.36
CA PRO A 265 9.05 7.44 1.98
C PRO A 265 9.08 8.84 1.35
N ALA A 266 7.91 9.47 1.27
CA ALA A 266 7.80 10.86 0.87
C ALA A 266 8.48 11.76 1.91
N SER A 267 9.40 12.59 1.45
CA SER A 267 10.00 13.68 2.22
C SER A 267 9.32 14.99 1.88
N GLN A 268 9.51 16.00 2.74
CA GLN A 268 9.00 17.34 2.49
C GLN A 268 9.75 17.92 1.28
N PRO A 269 9.04 18.27 0.19
CA PRO A 269 9.69 18.80 -1.00
C PRO A 269 10.23 20.21 -0.73
N LEU A 270 11.48 20.44 -1.10
CA LEU A 270 12.14 21.75 -0.99
C LEU A 270 11.75 22.69 -2.15
N GLU A 271 11.40 22.11 -3.30
CA GLU A 271 11.01 22.86 -4.50
C GLU A 271 9.51 22.74 -4.76
N LYS A 272 8.93 23.81 -5.30
CA LYS A 272 7.53 23.82 -5.72
C LYS A 272 7.33 23.02 -7.00
N ALA A 273 6.30 22.19 -7.03
CA ALA A 273 5.91 21.41 -8.19
C ALA A 273 5.15 22.27 -9.23
N GLY A 274 4.44 23.30 -8.77
CA GLY A 274 3.76 24.25 -9.65
C GLY A 274 3.16 25.42 -8.87
N PRO A 275 2.51 26.38 -9.56
CA PRO A 275 2.50 26.56 -11.01
C PRO A 275 3.85 27.06 -11.58
N LYS A 276 4.19 26.68 -12.82
CA LYS A 276 5.33 27.25 -13.56
C LYS A 276 4.99 28.66 -14.06
N ARG A 277 4.99 29.62 -13.13
CA ARG A 277 4.57 31.03 -13.32
C ARG A 277 5.16 31.67 -14.59
N ALA A 278 6.47 31.52 -14.80
CA ALA A 278 7.16 32.07 -15.97
C ALA A 278 6.68 31.47 -17.31
N ALA A 279 6.43 30.17 -17.35
CA ALA A 279 5.95 29.51 -18.56
C ALA A 279 4.53 29.96 -18.95
N MET A 280 3.66 30.17 -17.96
CA MET A 280 2.30 30.67 -18.23
C MET A 280 2.29 32.09 -18.76
N VAL A 281 3.10 32.99 -18.19
CA VAL A 281 3.20 34.38 -18.68
C VAL A 281 3.78 34.42 -20.10
N LEU A 282 4.78 33.59 -20.40
CA LEU A 282 5.34 33.46 -21.75
C LEU A 282 4.31 32.96 -22.76
N LEU A 283 3.57 31.90 -22.42
CA LEU A 283 2.51 31.36 -23.29
C LEU A 283 1.37 32.35 -23.51
N ALA A 284 0.96 33.09 -22.47
CA ALA A 284 -0.04 34.13 -22.59
C ALA A 284 0.43 35.29 -23.48
N GLY A 285 1.70 35.70 -23.36
CA GLY A 285 2.30 36.71 -24.24
C GLY A 285 2.36 36.26 -25.71
N LEU A 286 2.81 35.02 -25.97
CA LEU A 286 2.84 34.46 -27.31
C LEU A 286 1.44 34.28 -27.91
N GLY A 287 0.48 33.81 -27.11
CA GLY A 287 -0.92 33.71 -27.52
C GLY A 287 -1.54 35.07 -27.83
N GLY A 288 -1.28 36.07 -26.98
CA GLY A 288 -1.68 37.46 -27.22
C GLY A 288 -1.08 38.03 -28.51
N PHE A 289 0.18 37.71 -28.81
CA PHE A 289 0.81 38.12 -30.06
C PHE A 289 0.17 37.46 -31.29
N ALA A 290 -0.07 36.15 -31.24
CA ALA A 290 -0.75 35.42 -32.32
C ALA A 290 -2.17 35.97 -32.57
N LEU A 291 -2.92 36.27 -31.50
CA LEU A 291 -4.24 36.88 -31.60
C LEU A 291 -4.18 38.28 -32.24
N ALA A 292 -3.15 39.07 -31.90
CA ALA A 292 -2.95 40.39 -32.50
C ALA A 292 -2.72 40.32 -34.01
N VAL A 293 -1.93 39.34 -34.46
CA VAL A 293 -1.69 39.07 -35.88
C VAL A 293 -3.00 38.72 -36.59
N LEU A 294 -3.79 37.80 -36.03
CA LEU A 294 -5.07 37.37 -36.61
C LEU A 294 -6.09 38.50 -36.71
N ILE A 295 -6.23 39.31 -35.66
CA ILE A 295 -7.13 40.48 -35.65
C ILE A 295 -6.68 41.51 -36.69
N GLY A 296 -5.38 41.75 -36.82
CA GLY A 296 -4.83 42.64 -37.84
C GLY A 296 -5.16 42.17 -39.26
N LEU A 297 -4.99 40.87 -39.54
CA LEU A 297 -5.30 40.28 -40.84
C LEU A 297 -6.81 40.33 -41.14
N GLY A 298 -7.65 40.01 -40.16
CA GLY A 298 -9.10 40.07 -40.28
C GLY A 298 -9.62 41.49 -40.58
N ARG A 299 -9.07 42.51 -39.91
CA ARG A 299 -9.40 43.92 -40.19
C ARG A 299 -9.03 44.33 -41.61
N LYS A 300 -7.87 43.90 -42.10
CA LYS A 300 -7.42 44.18 -43.47
C LYS A 300 -8.31 43.48 -44.51
N ALA A 301 -8.64 42.21 -44.28
CA ALA A 301 -9.54 41.44 -45.14
C ALA A 301 -10.93 42.08 -45.21
N TRP A 302 -11.50 42.47 -44.07
CA TRP A 302 -12.80 43.13 -43.99
C TRP A 302 -12.83 44.48 -44.70
N GLY A 303 -11.78 45.30 -44.54
CA GLY A 303 -11.63 46.57 -45.25
C GLY A 303 -11.61 46.40 -46.77
N SER A 304 -10.87 45.40 -47.26
CA SER A 304 -10.80 45.09 -48.70
C SER A 304 -12.12 44.58 -49.26
N MET A 305 -12.89 43.82 -48.49
CA MET A 305 -14.21 43.32 -48.88
C MET A 305 -15.26 44.44 -48.91
N ARG A 306 -15.20 45.38 -47.96
CA ARG A 306 -16.09 46.56 -47.91
C ARG A 306 -15.86 47.51 -49.09
N GLN A 307 -14.59 47.72 -49.48
CA GLN A 307 -14.27 48.53 -50.68
C GLN A 307 -14.78 47.86 -51.96
N ARG A 308 -14.66 46.53 -52.08
CA ARG A 308 -15.21 45.78 -53.23
C ARG A 308 -16.74 45.86 -53.33
N LEU A 309 -17.43 45.88 -52.20
CA LEU A 309 -18.89 46.06 -52.14
C LEU A 309 -19.35 47.48 -52.51
N GLN A 310 -18.52 48.50 -52.27
CA GLN A 310 -18.84 49.90 -52.63
C GLN A 310 -18.55 50.25 -54.10
N VAL A 311 -17.67 49.49 -54.77
CA VAL A 311 -17.37 49.66 -56.21
C VAL A 311 -18.32 48.85 -57.09
N ALA A 312 -19.10 47.93 -56.50
CA ALA A 312 -20.07 47.09 -57.19
C ALA A 312 -21.53 47.61 -57.12
N VAL A 313 -21.74 48.82 -56.58
CA VAL A 313 -23.00 49.59 -56.58
C VAL A 313 -22.80 50.83 -57.44
#